data_AF-A0A519QW03-F1
#
_entry.id   AF-A0A519QW03-F1
#
_cell.length_a   1.000
_cell.length_b   1.000
_cell.length_c   1.000
_cell.angle_alpha   90.00
_cell.angle_beta   90.00
_cell.angle_gamma   90.00
#
_symmetry.space_group_name_H-M   'P 1'
#
loop_
_entity.id
_entity.type
_entity.pdbx_description
1 polymer ?
#
loop_
_entity_poly.entity_id
_entity_poly.type
_entity_poly.pdbx_seq_one_letter_code
_entity_poly.pdbx_strand_id
1 'polypeptide(L)'
;MIKLHIIFLCICFVTKGQEFKKSHLTNTEWFANNKDSAYFKNDTIKLIRYIHKSEQQFKNAQTEYDESEYKYLNHLVYVRLGFKSNTNFTFTEHNWSFATGRPDGKLIWDFDRKRRMIMIYENQAILQKFKVISFGEIELESDKTNQILKSEELIIVKIP
;
A
#
# COMPACT_ATOMS: atom_id res chain seq x y z
N MET A 1 -2.01 -15.68 60.40
CA MET A 1 -2.18 -14.47 59.57
C MET A 1 -1.40 -14.66 58.28
N ILE A 2 -2.12 -14.89 57.18
CA ILE A 2 -1.57 -15.26 55.87
C ILE A 2 -1.25 -13.97 55.11
N LYS A 3 0.01 -13.78 54.70
CA LYS A 3 0.39 -12.73 53.72
C LYS A 3 0.61 -13.38 52.35
N LEU A 4 -0.47 -13.49 51.59
CA LEU A 4 -0.45 -13.93 50.20
C LEU A 4 0.14 -12.80 49.34
N HIS A 5 1.37 -12.96 48.86
CA HIS A 5 1.99 -12.03 47.92
C HIS A 5 1.62 -12.46 46.50
N ILE A 6 0.65 -11.78 45.90
CA ILE A 6 0.32 -11.96 44.48
C ILE A 6 1.35 -11.18 43.67
N ILE A 7 2.34 -11.89 43.12
CA ILE A 7 3.28 -11.34 42.14
C ILE A 7 2.57 -11.34 40.79
N PHE A 8 2.11 -10.16 40.36
CA PHE A 8 1.49 -9.96 39.07
C PHE A 8 2.60 -9.85 37.99
N LEU A 9 2.93 -10.97 37.35
CA LEU A 9 3.86 -11.02 36.24
C LEU A 9 3.15 -10.52 34.97
N CYS A 10 3.21 -9.22 34.70
CA CYS A 10 2.83 -8.64 33.40
C CYS A 10 3.80 -9.15 32.32
N ILE A 11 3.49 -10.27 31.68
CA ILE A 11 4.15 -10.67 30.44
C ILE A 11 3.63 -9.72 29.35
N CYS A 12 4.32 -8.61 29.16
CA CYS A 12 4.19 -7.81 27.96
C CYS A 12 4.69 -8.66 26.79
N PHE A 13 3.79 -9.41 26.15
CA PHE A 13 4.03 -9.90 24.80
C PHE A 13 4.17 -8.68 23.90
N VAL A 14 5.40 -8.19 23.77
CA VAL A 14 5.77 -7.32 22.66
C VAL A 14 5.69 -8.24 21.45
N THR A 15 4.51 -8.33 20.84
CA THR A 15 4.37 -8.86 19.50
C THR A 15 5.30 -7.99 18.66
N LYS A 16 6.48 -8.53 18.31
CA LYS A 16 7.40 -7.90 17.37
C LYS A 16 6.75 -7.96 16.00
N GLY A 17 5.71 -7.17 15.79
CA GLY A 17 5.20 -6.87 14.47
C GLY A 17 6.36 -6.29 13.67
N GLN A 18 6.50 -6.74 12.42
CA GLN A 18 7.57 -6.30 11.54
C GLN A 18 7.55 -4.77 11.45
N GLU A 19 8.65 -4.11 11.85
CA GLU A 19 8.76 -2.65 11.76
C GLU A 19 8.70 -2.24 10.30
N PHE A 20 7.73 -1.40 9.93
CA PHE A 20 7.61 -0.86 8.58
C PHE A 20 8.78 0.09 8.27
N LYS A 21 9.47 -0.13 7.16
CA LYS A 21 10.67 0.61 6.73
C LYS A 21 10.47 1.17 5.33
N LYS A 22 11.24 2.21 4.98
CA LYS A 22 11.28 2.82 3.63
C LYS A 22 11.50 1.77 2.52
N SER A 23 12.31 0.74 2.79
CA SER A 23 12.60 -0.35 1.86
C SER A 23 11.36 -1.16 1.46
N HIS A 24 10.30 -1.18 2.27
CA HIS A 24 9.03 -1.83 1.88
C HIS A 24 8.27 -1.02 0.83
N LEU A 25 8.59 0.27 0.65
CA LEU A 25 8.02 1.11 -0.42
C LEU A 25 8.96 1.25 -1.60
N THR A 26 10.28 1.20 -1.42
CA THR A 26 11.21 1.47 -2.51
C THR A 26 11.08 0.50 -3.68
N ASN A 27 10.86 1.03 -4.90
CA ASN A 27 10.62 0.30 -6.14
C ASN A 27 9.42 -0.65 -6.09
N THR A 28 8.31 -0.18 -5.52
CA THR A 28 7.08 -0.96 -5.39
C THR A 28 5.89 -0.26 -6.04
N GLU A 29 4.88 -1.04 -6.39
CA GLU A 29 3.60 -0.57 -6.90
C GLU A 29 2.48 -1.12 -6.02
N TRP A 30 1.47 -0.31 -5.80
CA TRP A 30 0.35 -0.58 -4.90
C TRP A 30 -0.95 -0.16 -5.54
N PHE A 31 -2.06 -0.75 -5.09
CA PHE A 31 -3.40 -0.31 -5.44
C PHE A 31 -4.31 -0.12 -4.23
N ALA A 32 -5.30 0.75 -4.40
CA ALA A 32 -6.32 1.03 -3.38
C ALA A 32 -7.71 1.14 -4.01
N ASN A 33 -8.74 0.85 -3.23
CA ASN A 33 -10.13 1.04 -3.66
C ASN A 33 -10.42 2.53 -3.94
N ASN A 34 -11.04 2.82 -5.09
CA ASN A 34 -11.54 4.16 -5.41
C ASN A 34 -13.00 4.18 -5.89
N LYS A 35 -13.76 3.10 -5.71
CA LYS A 35 -15.20 3.10 -5.97
C LYS A 35 -15.85 4.23 -5.17
N ASP A 36 -16.75 4.98 -5.80
CA ASP A 36 -17.43 6.15 -5.22
C ASP A 36 -16.47 7.23 -4.67
N SER A 37 -15.25 7.31 -5.23
CA SER A 37 -14.16 8.19 -4.80
C SER A 37 -13.65 7.89 -3.38
N ALA A 38 -13.75 6.63 -2.93
CA ALA A 38 -13.37 6.21 -1.58
C ALA A 38 -11.92 6.59 -1.22
N TYR A 39 -10.98 6.53 -2.17
CA TYR A 39 -9.59 6.93 -1.92
C TYR A 39 -9.49 8.37 -1.43
N PHE A 40 -10.32 9.28 -1.95
CA PHE A 40 -10.28 10.71 -1.61
C PHE A 40 -11.13 11.06 -0.39
N LYS A 41 -12.26 10.37 -0.19
CA LYS A 41 -13.19 10.65 0.91
C LYS A 41 -12.77 10.02 2.23
N ASN A 42 -12.14 8.85 2.21
CA ASN A 42 -11.81 8.14 3.44
C ASN A 42 -10.52 8.67 4.06
N ASP A 43 -10.49 8.76 5.39
CA ASP A 43 -9.27 9.08 6.13
C ASP A 43 -8.33 7.89 6.18
N THR A 44 -8.87 6.68 6.27
CA THR A 44 -8.10 5.42 6.27
C THR A 44 -8.12 4.80 4.89
N ILE A 45 -6.94 4.47 4.37
CA ILE A 45 -6.74 3.82 3.08
C ILE A 45 -6.02 2.49 3.30
N LYS A 46 -6.49 1.48 2.59
CA LYS A 46 -5.85 0.18 2.48
C LYS A 46 -5.15 0.09 1.13
N LEU A 47 -3.84 -0.17 1.16
CA LEU A 47 -3.01 -0.39 -0.02
C LEU A 47 -2.61 -1.86 -0.11
N ILE A 48 -2.73 -2.44 -1.29
CA ILE A 48 -2.28 -3.80 -1.60
C ILE A 48 -1.13 -3.73 -2.60
N ARG A 49 -0.05 -4.46 -2.35
CA ARG A 49 1.15 -4.45 -3.20
C ARG A 49 1.00 -5.38 -4.41
N TYR A 50 1.55 -4.98 -5.55
CA TYR A 50 1.85 -5.92 -6.63
C TYR A 50 3.22 -6.56 -6.40
N ILE A 51 3.26 -7.89 -6.33
CA ILE A 51 4.48 -8.67 -6.06
C ILE A 51 4.70 -9.69 -7.18
N HIS A 52 3.66 -10.41 -7.58
CA HIS A 52 3.73 -11.53 -8.51
C HIS A 52 3.54 -11.03 -9.92
N LYS A 53 4.63 -10.99 -10.70
CA LYS A 53 4.54 -10.65 -12.12
C LYS A 53 3.99 -11.83 -12.89
N SER A 54 3.05 -11.55 -13.76
CA SER A 54 2.48 -12.53 -14.69
C SER A 54 3.54 -12.97 -15.69
N GLU A 55 3.63 -14.28 -15.93
CA GLU A 55 4.50 -14.86 -16.97
C GLU A 55 4.00 -14.55 -18.39
N GLN A 56 2.74 -14.11 -18.54
CA GLN A 56 2.20 -13.66 -19.82
C GLN A 56 2.85 -12.32 -20.21
N GLN A 57 3.97 -12.41 -20.91
CA GLN A 57 4.58 -11.26 -21.58
C GLN A 57 3.92 -11.08 -22.95
N PHE A 58 3.04 -10.10 -23.09
CA PHE A 58 2.61 -9.66 -24.42
C PHE A 58 3.79 -9.00 -25.13
N LYS A 59 3.99 -9.34 -26.41
CA LYS A 59 5.17 -8.98 -27.23
C LYS A 59 5.51 -7.47 -27.29
N ASN A 60 4.66 -6.57 -26.76
CA ASN A 60 4.84 -5.12 -26.77
C ASN A 60 4.23 -4.37 -25.54
N ALA A 61 3.90 -5.02 -24.40
CA ALA A 61 3.09 -4.35 -23.36
C ALA A 61 3.70 -4.35 -21.95
N GLN A 62 3.19 -3.39 -21.16
CA GLN A 62 3.47 -3.12 -19.74
C GLN A 62 3.56 -4.39 -18.88
N THR A 63 4.36 -4.33 -17.81
CA THR A 63 4.40 -5.41 -16.80
C THR A 63 2.99 -5.71 -16.29
N GLU A 64 2.54 -6.93 -16.50
CA GLU A 64 1.31 -7.44 -15.90
C GLU A 64 1.62 -8.15 -14.57
N TYR A 65 0.67 -8.11 -13.67
CA TYR A 65 0.73 -8.77 -12.37
C TYR A 65 -0.35 -9.86 -12.29
N ASP A 66 -0.13 -10.86 -11.46
CA ASP A 66 -1.10 -11.90 -11.13
C ASP A 66 -2.02 -11.47 -9.98
N GLU A 67 -1.65 -10.44 -9.22
CA GLU A 67 -2.60 -9.73 -8.38
C GLU A 67 -3.60 -8.95 -9.24
N SER A 68 -4.88 -9.24 -9.03
CA SER A 68 -5.99 -8.63 -9.75
C SER A 68 -6.77 -7.70 -8.82
N GLU A 69 -6.76 -6.41 -9.13
CA GLU A 69 -7.55 -5.41 -8.42
C GLU A 69 -9.04 -5.75 -8.54
N TYR A 70 -9.46 -6.26 -9.71
CA TYR A 70 -10.82 -6.72 -9.94
C TYR A 70 -11.21 -7.88 -9.02
N LYS A 71 -10.38 -8.94 -8.95
CA LYS A 71 -10.71 -10.11 -8.11
C LYS A 71 -10.71 -9.76 -6.62
N TYR A 72 -9.83 -8.85 -6.19
CA TYR A 72 -9.78 -8.41 -4.79
C TYR A 72 -10.89 -7.41 -4.42
N LEU A 73 -11.16 -6.41 -5.28
CA LEU A 73 -12.10 -5.33 -4.99
C LEU A 73 -13.52 -5.59 -5.49
N ASN A 74 -13.69 -6.58 -6.37
CA ASN A 74 -14.94 -6.87 -7.08
C ASN A 74 -15.48 -5.70 -7.92
N HIS A 75 -14.57 -4.88 -8.47
CA HIS A 75 -14.85 -3.77 -9.40
C HIS A 75 -13.57 -3.25 -10.08
N LEU A 76 -13.73 -2.45 -11.14
CA LEU A 76 -12.62 -1.91 -11.95
C LEU A 76 -12.20 -0.46 -11.60
N VAL A 77 -12.67 0.08 -10.47
CA VAL A 77 -12.34 1.45 -10.03
C VAL A 77 -11.33 1.44 -8.90
N TYR A 78 -10.10 1.87 -9.16
CA TYR A 78 -9.01 1.85 -8.18
C TYR A 78 -8.02 2.99 -8.42
N VAL A 79 -7.16 3.26 -7.45
CA VAL A 79 -5.94 4.07 -7.66
C VAL A 79 -4.73 3.17 -7.62
N ARG A 80 -3.73 3.47 -8.45
CA ARG A 80 -2.41 2.85 -8.47
C ARG A 80 -1.36 3.87 -8.02
N LEU A 81 -0.51 3.43 -7.09
CA LEU A 81 0.56 4.24 -6.51
C LEU A 81 1.90 3.54 -6.77
N GLY A 82 2.90 4.27 -7.25
CA GLY A 82 4.24 3.74 -7.47
C GLY A 82 5.29 4.53 -6.70
N PHE A 83 6.09 3.84 -5.90
CA PHE A 83 7.16 4.44 -5.10
C PHE A 83 8.51 4.04 -5.72
N LYS A 84 9.14 4.92 -6.49
CA LYS A 84 10.42 4.63 -7.17
C LYS A 84 11.61 5.01 -6.28
N SER A 85 12.74 4.32 -6.47
CA SER A 85 13.97 4.52 -5.68
C SER A 85 14.62 5.89 -5.84
N ASN A 86 14.44 6.54 -6.98
CA ASN A 86 14.90 7.89 -7.25
C ASN A 86 13.96 8.97 -6.66
N THR A 87 13.16 8.63 -5.65
CA THR A 87 12.14 9.48 -5.02
C THR A 87 10.95 9.86 -5.90
N ASN A 88 10.90 9.45 -7.16
CA ASN A 88 9.72 9.67 -8.00
C ASN A 88 8.53 8.88 -7.47
N PHE A 89 7.37 9.52 -7.51
CA PHE A 89 6.09 8.95 -7.15
C PHE A 89 5.17 8.96 -8.37
N THR A 90 4.45 7.87 -8.60
CA THR A 90 3.41 7.80 -9.63
C THR A 90 2.04 7.64 -8.98
N PHE A 91 1.06 8.31 -9.56
CA PHE A 91 -0.32 8.28 -9.12
C PHE A 91 -1.21 8.19 -10.35
N THR A 92 -1.99 7.11 -10.45
CA THR A 92 -2.90 6.87 -11.56
C THR A 92 -4.25 6.42 -11.04
N GLU A 93 -5.31 7.10 -11.45
CA GLU A 93 -6.70 6.67 -11.22
C GLU A 93 -7.14 5.80 -12.38
N HIS A 94 -7.68 4.63 -12.08
CA HIS A 94 -8.24 3.71 -13.05
C HIS A 94 -9.75 3.64 -12.87
N ASN A 95 -10.46 3.78 -13.99
CA ASN A 95 -11.89 3.57 -14.13
C ASN A 95 -12.15 2.59 -15.28
N TRP A 96 -13.39 2.13 -15.41
CA TRP A 96 -13.83 1.09 -16.35
C TRP A 96 -13.35 1.26 -17.80
N SER A 97 -13.09 2.50 -18.25
CA SER A 97 -12.72 2.78 -19.65
C SER A 97 -11.52 3.71 -19.81
N PHE A 98 -10.91 4.17 -18.71
CA PHE A 98 -9.85 5.17 -18.79
C PHE A 98 -8.93 5.11 -17.57
N ALA A 99 -7.68 5.50 -17.79
CA ALA A 99 -6.72 5.77 -16.74
C ALA A 99 -6.31 7.25 -16.82
N THR A 100 -6.39 7.97 -15.71
CA THR A 100 -5.93 9.35 -15.59
C THR A 100 -4.87 9.41 -14.51
N GLY A 101 -3.65 9.78 -14.89
CA GLY A 101 -2.52 9.87 -13.96
C GLY A 101 -1.86 11.23 -13.99
N ARG A 102 -1.04 11.48 -12.96
CA ARG A 102 -0.09 12.60 -13.00
C ARG A 102 1.15 12.18 -13.80
N PRO A 103 1.71 13.04 -14.66
CA PRO A 103 2.92 12.74 -15.39
C PRO A 103 4.07 12.33 -14.48
N ASP A 104 4.86 11.35 -14.92
CA ASP A 104 6.04 10.87 -14.21
C ASP A 104 7.00 12.03 -13.88
N GLY A 105 7.56 12.00 -12.66
CA GLY A 105 8.55 12.97 -12.19
C GLY A 105 7.97 14.29 -11.66
N LYS A 106 6.65 14.52 -11.73
CA LYS A 106 6.01 15.67 -11.07
C LYS A 106 5.80 15.49 -9.58
N LEU A 107 5.61 14.24 -9.16
CA LEU A 107 5.40 13.89 -7.76
C LEU A 107 6.66 13.23 -7.19
N ILE A 108 7.00 13.64 -5.98
CA ILE A 108 8.13 13.10 -5.21
C ILE A 108 7.58 12.50 -3.92
N TRP A 109 8.20 11.45 -3.39
CA TRP A 109 7.87 10.89 -2.09
C TRP A 109 9.06 10.80 -1.15
N ASP A 110 8.77 10.84 0.15
CA ASP A 110 9.72 10.48 1.20
C ASP A 110 9.04 9.73 2.35
N PHE A 111 9.84 9.11 3.21
CA PHE A 111 9.39 8.38 4.39
C PHE A 111 10.14 8.83 5.65
N ASP A 112 9.42 9.50 6.56
CA ASP A 112 9.89 9.79 7.90
C ASP A 112 9.75 8.54 8.77
N ARG A 113 10.87 7.84 8.99
CA ARG A 113 10.91 6.64 9.82
C ARG A 113 10.49 6.90 11.27
N LYS A 114 10.88 8.03 11.87
CA LYS A 114 10.62 8.31 13.29
C LYS A 114 9.11 8.49 13.52
N ARG A 115 8.43 9.16 12.60
CA ARG A 115 6.98 9.41 12.68
C ARG A 115 6.15 8.37 11.93
N ARG A 116 6.79 7.45 11.20
CA ARG A 116 6.17 6.47 10.29
C ARG A 116 5.24 7.15 9.28
N MET A 117 5.71 8.23 8.66
CA MET A 117 4.91 9.02 7.73
C MET A 117 5.45 8.93 6.30
N ILE A 118 4.55 8.71 5.36
CA ILE A 118 4.79 8.87 3.93
C ILE A 118 4.36 10.29 3.57
N MET A 119 5.20 11.02 2.85
CA MET A 119 4.94 12.39 2.42
C MET A 119 5.04 12.44 0.90
N ILE A 120 4.02 12.97 0.25
CA ILE A 120 3.96 13.17 -1.19
C ILE A 120 4.06 14.67 -1.46
N TYR A 121 4.94 15.03 -2.38
CA TYR A 121 5.26 16.40 -2.75
C TYR A 121 4.93 16.66 -4.21
N GLU A 122 4.49 17.86 -4.51
CA GLU A 122 4.38 18.41 -5.86
C GLU A 122 5.04 19.79 -5.88
N ASN A 123 5.99 20.02 -6.79
CA ASN A 123 6.73 21.28 -6.87
C ASN A 123 7.32 21.72 -5.52
N GLN A 124 7.89 20.77 -4.76
CA GLN A 124 8.47 20.96 -3.41
C GLN A 124 7.47 21.29 -2.29
N ALA A 125 6.19 21.52 -2.60
CA ALA A 125 5.14 21.66 -1.59
C ALA A 125 4.60 20.28 -1.19
N ILE A 126 4.28 20.09 0.08
CA ILE A 126 3.61 18.88 0.54
C ILE A 126 2.19 18.87 -0.04
N LEU A 127 1.89 17.86 -0.83
CA LEU A 127 0.56 17.60 -1.38
C LEU A 127 -0.26 16.72 -0.43
N GLN A 128 0.32 15.64 0.08
CA GLN A 128 -0.35 14.70 0.98
C GLN A 128 0.61 14.14 2.03
N LYS A 129 0.07 13.82 3.21
CA LYS A 129 0.77 13.10 4.28
C LYS A 129 -0.05 11.90 4.69
N PHE A 130 0.63 10.79 4.93
CA PHE A 130 0.01 9.56 5.39
C PHE A 130 0.79 9.00 6.57
N LYS A 131 0.11 8.66 7.65
CA LYS A 131 0.69 7.90 8.77
C LYS A 131 0.46 6.42 8.54
N VAL A 132 1.51 5.63 8.64
CA VAL A 132 1.42 4.16 8.57
C VAL A 132 0.88 3.63 9.89
N ILE A 133 -0.23 2.90 9.81
CA ILE A 133 -0.89 2.27 10.96
C ILE A 133 -0.36 0.85 11.11
N SER A 134 -0.57 0.02 10.09
CA SER A 134 -0.15 -1.38 10.06
C SER A 134 0.41 -1.78 8.71
N PHE A 135 1.21 -2.83 8.72
CA PHE A 135 1.76 -3.50 7.55
C PHE A 135 1.82 -5.00 7.85
N GLY A 136 1.44 -5.82 6.88
CA GLY A 136 1.44 -7.28 7.05
C GLY A 136 1.21 -8.01 5.74
N GLU A 137 1.30 -9.33 5.80
CA GLU A 137 1.01 -10.20 4.66
C GLU A 137 -0.49 -10.49 4.57
N ILE A 138 -0.98 -10.65 3.35
CA ILE A 138 -2.34 -11.11 3.05
C ILE A 138 -2.30 -12.18 1.97
N GLU A 139 -3.38 -12.95 1.90
CA GLU A 139 -3.59 -13.94 0.84
C GLU A 139 -4.59 -13.41 -0.19
N LEU A 140 -4.24 -13.53 -1.46
CA LEU A 140 -5.05 -13.14 -2.61
C LEU A 140 -5.18 -14.32 -3.55
N GLU A 141 -6.34 -14.56 -4.12
CA GLU A 141 -6.47 -15.54 -5.18
C GLU A 141 -6.14 -14.91 -6.53
N SER A 142 -5.21 -15.48 -7.29
CA SER A 142 -4.90 -15.04 -8.67
C SER A 142 -6.11 -15.21 -9.59
N ASP A 143 -6.38 -14.24 -10.46
CA ASP A 143 -7.44 -14.35 -11.48
C ASP A 143 -7.01 -15.15 -12.71
N LYS A 144 -5.70 -15.31 -12.92
CA LYS A 144 -5.10 -16.06 -14.04
C LYS A 144 -4.90 -17.53 -13.73
N THR A 145 -4.43 -17.86 -12.53
CA THR A 145 -4.02 -19.22 -12.17
C THR A 145 -4.90 -19.85 -11.08
N ASN A 146 -5.78 -19.08 -10.43
CA ASN A 146 -6.53 -19.46 -9.23
C ASN A 146 -5.66 -19.94 -8.07
N GLN A 147 -4.36 -19.65 -8.08
CA GLN A 147 -3.45 -19.93 -6.97
C GLN A 147 -3.59 -18.87 -5.87
N ILE A 148 -3.35 -19.26 -4.64
CA ILE A 148 -3.24 -18.32 -3.52
C ILE A 148 -1.85 -17.67 -3.55
N LEU A 149 -1.84 -16.36 -3.72
CA LEU A 149 -0.68 -15.48 -3.74
C LEU A 149 -0.52 -14.79 -2.37
N LYS A 150 0.72 -14.71 -1.88
CA LYS A 150 1.04 -13.95 -0.67
C LYS A 150 1.44 -12.53 -1.01
N SER A 151 0.54 -11.58 -0.79
CA SER A 151 0.80 -10.16 -1.01
C SER A 151 1.04 -9.41 0.31
N GLU A 152 1.31 -8.11 0.20
CA GLU A 152 1.48 -7.21 1.33
C GLU A 152 0.31 -6.21 1.38
N GLU A 153 -0.21 -5.99 2.58
CA GLU A 153 -1.18 -4.95 2.90
C GLU A 153 -0.54 -3.86 3.75
N LEU A 154 -0.81 -2.60 3.39
CA LEU A 154 -0.38 -1.42 4.11
C LEU A 154 -1.60 -0.55 4.42
N ILE A 155 -1.88 -0.36 5.71
CA ILE A 155 -2.95 0.53 6.18
C ILE A 155 -2.35 1.88 6.55
N ILE A 156 -2.86 2.93 5.91
CA ILE A 156 -2.43 4.31 6.13
C ILE A 156 -3.61 5.21 6.48
N VAL A 157 -3.33 6.28 7.21
CA VAL A 157 -4.29 7.33 7.54
C VAL A 157 -3.80 8.66 7.00
N LYS A 158 -4.68 9.39 6.31
CA LYS A 158 -4.42 10.77 5.86
C LYS A 158 -4.23 11.69 7.05
N ILE A 159 -3.20 12.51 6.96
CA ILE A 159 -2.94 13.58 7.92
C ILE A 159 -3.16 14.92 7.21
N PRO A 160 -3.94 15.85 7.80
CA PRO A 160 -4.13 17.19 7.28
C PRO A 160 -2.82 17.99 7.05
#